data_AF-A0A2I4GP73-F1
#
_entry.id   AF-A0A2I4GP73-F1
#
_cell.length_a   1.000
_cell.length_b   1.000
_cell.length_c   1.000
_cell.angle_alpha   90.00
_cell.angle_beta   90.00
_cell.angle_gamma   90.00
#
_symmetry.space_group_name_H-M   'P 1'
#
loop_
_entity.id
_entity.type
_entity.pdbx_description
1 polymer ?
#
loop_
_entity_poly.entity_id
_entity_poly.type
_entity_poly.pdbx_seq_one_letter_code
_entity_poly.pdbx_strand_id
1 'polypeptide(L)'
;MEKLFETEAEEASSSSQDHKRAQDTLRTRLITKDDFAWKLPKTTSREKAEELEEVEMLRYVGGVDVSFSKEDPTVACGTLVVLDIQNLQVVYEDFAIVTIAVPYVPGFLAFREAPILLELLQRMKKKDASPFYPQLLMVDGNGILHPRGFGLACHLGVLADLPTIGIGKNLHHVDGLTYSRVRQLLEAKENSTRDFITLTGCSGHIWGAAMRSTQDSLKPMFISVGHRVSLYTAIIIVKMTCKYRVPEPIRQVEGIPAEASKGSVRMIQLHGSGWFTYFSLLQHIYFQKHKTAEGMRSENIREVHSCYKQARKVQ
;
A
#
# COMPACT_ATOMS: atom_id res chain seq x y z
N MET A 1 -35.45 16.79 9.77
CA MET A 1 -34.53 15.71 10.20
C MET A 1 -34.37 14.69 9.07
N GLU A 2 -35.45 14.17 8.48
CA GLU A 2 -35.41 13.26 7.31
C GLU A 2 -34.65 13.83 6.09
N LYS A 3 -34.86 15.10 5.71
CA LYS A 3 -34.13 15.72 4.59
C LYS A 3 -32.61 15.81 4.77
N LEU A 4 -32.11 15.85 6.00
CA LEU A 4 -30.67 15.86 6.30
C LEU A 4 -30.09 14.44 6.18
N PHE A 5 -30.85 13.43 6.60
CA PHE A 5 -30.45 12.03 6.44
C PHE A 5 -30.47 11.57 4.98
N GLU A 6 -31.41 12.06 4.17
CA GLU A 6 -31.44 11.78 2.72
C GLU A 6 -30.24 12.41 1.99
N THR A 7 -29.86 13.64 2.35
CA THR A 7 -28.68 14.29 1.75
C THR A 7 -27.37 13.63 2.15
N GLU A 8 -27.20 13.25 3.41
CA GLU A 8 -26.02 12.51 3.88
C GLU A 8 -25.92 11.12 3.22
N ALA A 9 -27.04 10.44 3.01
CA ALA A 9 -27.09 9.14 2.34
C ALA A 9 -26.76 9.25 0.83
N GLU A 10 -27.25 10.29 0.16
CA GLU A 10 -26.94 10.57 -1.25
C GLU A 10 -25.46 10.95 -1.45
N GLU A 11 -24.90 11.79 -0.58
CA GLU A 11 -23.47 12.15 -0.61
C GLU A 11 -22.55 10.94 -0.32
N ALA A 12 -22.90 10.10 0.65
CA ALA A 12 -22.16 8.87 0.94
C ALA A 12 -22.25 7.84 -0.21
N SER A 13 -23.41 7.73 -0.85
CA SER A 13 -23.63 6.86 -2.02
C SER A 13 -22.82 7.33 -3.24
N SER A 14 -22.82 8.64 -3.51
CA SER A 14 -22.02 9.28 -4.56
C SER A 14 -20.51 9.09 -4.32
N SER A 15 -20.05 9.36 -3.10
CA SER A 15 -18.65 9.16 -2.69
C SER A 15 -18.19 7.70 -2.85
N SER A 16 -19.05 6.73 -2.54
CA SER A 16 -18.76 5.30 -2.73
C SER A 16 -18.62 4.93 -4.21
N GLN A 17 -19.45 5.49 -5.09
CA GLN A 17 -19.35 5.26 -6.55
C GLN A 17 -18.06 5.84 -7.13
N ASP A 18 -17.69 7.05 -6.72
CA ASP A 18 -16.45 7.69 -7.14
C ASP A 18 -15.21 6.91 -6.70
N HIS A 19 -15.19 6.42 -5.45
CA HIS A 19 -14.12 5.56 -4.96
C HIS A 19 -13.98 4.24 -5.74
N LYS A 20 -15.12 3.63 -6.12
CA LYS A 20 -15.12 2.42 -6.95
C LYS A 20 -14.46 2.70 -8.29
N ARG A 21 -14.88 3.77 -8.97
CA ARG A 21 -14.35 4.18 -10.27
C ARG A 21 -12.85 4.50 -10.20
N ALA A 22 -12.41 5.20 -9.16
CA ALA A 22 -11.00 5.49 -8.94
C ALA A 22 -10.17 4.22 -8.72
N GLN A 23 -10.64 3.27 -7.89
CA GLN A 23 -9.95 1.98 -7.72
C GLN A 23 -9.87 1.18 -9.01
N ASP A 24 -10.97 1.12 -9.78
CA ASP A 24 -11.01 0.34 -11.01
C ASP A 24 -10.06 0.96 -12.05
N THR A 25 -9.98 2.29 -12.13
CA THR A 25 -9.02 3.01 -12.96
C THR A 25 -7.58 2.69 -12.55
N LEU A 26 -7.25 2.78 -11.26
CA LEU A 26 -5.90 2.49 -10.77
C LEU A 26 -5.52 1.01 -10.93
N ARG A 27 -6.48 0.10 -10.77
CA ARG A 27 -6.25 -1.35 -10.94
C ARG A 27 -5.78 -1.70 -12.34
N THR A 28 -6.21 -0.97 -13.37
CA THR A 28 -5.72 -1.22 -14.75
C THR A 28 -4.21 -1.07 -14.90
N ARG A 29 -3.56 -0.35 -13.97
CA ARG A 29 -2.11 -0.13 -13.95
C ARG A 29 -1.36 -1.15 -13.09
N LEU A 30 -2.07 -2.08 -12.45
CA LEU A 30 -1.49 -3.06 -11.55
C LEU A 30 -0.62 -4.07 -12.31
N ILE A 31 0.61 -4.24 -11.87
CA ILE A 31 1.53 -5.27 -12.38
C ILE A 31 1.73 -6.30 -11.26
N THR A 32 1.47 -7.58 -11.55
CA THR A 32 1.54 -8.68 -10.57
C THR A 32 2.69 -9.66 -10.84
N LYS A 33 3.63 -9.26 -11.70
CA LYS A 33 4.87 -9.96 -12.03
C LYS A 33 6.05 -9.11 -11.61
N ASP A 34 7.22 -9.73 -11.52
CA ASP A 34 8.47 -9.01 -11.26
C ASP A 34 8.74 -8.05 -12.41
N ASP A 35 8.88 -6.76 -12.06
CA ASP A 35 9.08 -5.66 -13.01
C ASP A 35 10.04 -4.64 -12.41
N PHE A 36 11.28 -5.08 -12.24
CA PHE A 36 12.40 -4.30 -11.70
C PHE A 36 13.72 -4.86 -12.24
N ALA A 37 14.77 -4.03 -12.25
CA ALA A 37 16.09 -4.40 -12.76
C ALA A 37 16.97 -5.13 -11.72
N TRP A 38 16.68 -4.96 -10.42
CA TRP A 38 17.51 -5.50 -9.36
C TRP A 38 17.31 -7.01 -9.14
N LYS A 39 18.32 -7.68 -8.57
CA LYS A 39 18.26 -9.11 -8.20
C LYS A 39 18.22 -9.29 -6.69
N LEU A 40 17.71 -10.43 -6.25
CA LEU A 40 17.74 -10.82 -4.84
C LEU A 40 19.16 -11.20 -4.39
N PRO A 41 19.61 -10.77 -3.20
CA PRO A 41 20.85 -11.23 -2.58
C PRO A 41 20.91 -12.76 -2.52
N LYS A 42 21.97 -13.36 -3.08
CA LYS A 42 22.16 -14.82 -3.03
C LYS A 42 22.35 -15.27 -1.57
N THR A 43 21.47 -16.15 -1.08
CA THR A 43 21.69 -16.93 0.14
C THR A 43 22.63 -18.09 -0.19
N THR A 44 23.95 -17.86 -0.14
CA THR A 44 25.01 -18.89 -0.19
C THR A 44 24.85 -20.03 -1.21
N SER A 45 25.49 -19.89 -2.37
CA SER A 45 26.32 -20.95 -2.96
C SER A 45 27.33 -20.30 -3.90
N ARG A 46 28.60 -20.71 -3.73
CA ARG A 46 29.72 -20.35 -4.60
C ARG A 46 29.47 -20.97 -5.96
N GLU A 47 28.86 -20.22 -6.87
CA GLU A 47 28.92 -20.54 -8.29
C GLU A 47 29.61 -19.40 -9.02
N LYS A 48 30.52 -19.83 -9.90
CA LYS A 48 31.56 -19.07 -10.57
C LYS A 48 31.05 -17.74 -11.11
N ALA A 49 31.83 -16.70 -10.84
CA ALA A 49 31.75 -15.43 -11.53
C ALA A 49 32.14 -15.65 -13.00
N GLU A 50 31.15 -15.65 -13.88
CA GLU A 50 31.33 -15.27 -15.28
C GLU A 50 30.84 -13.83 -15.45
N GLU A 51 31.50 -13.12 -16.37
CA GLU A 51 31.69 -11.67 -16.39
C GLU A 51 30.42 -10.80 -16.55
N LEU A 52 30.37 -9.76 -15.72
CA LEU A 52 30.10 -8.35 -16.04
C LEU A 52 28.74 -7.95 -16.66
N GLU A 53 27.72 -7.90 -15.80
CA GLU A 53 26.86 -6.72 -15.69
C GLU A 53 26.88 -6.26 -14.23
N GLU A 54 27.01 -4.95 -13.96
CA GLU A 54 26.75 -4.39 -12.62
C GLU A 54 25.24 -4.53 -12.35
N VAL A 55 24.82 -5.73 -11.96
CA VAL A 55 23.42 -5.98 -11.65
C VAL A 55 23.15 -5.41 -10.26
N GLU A 56 22.28 -4.40 -10.22
CA GLU A 56 21.83 -3.82 -8.96
C GLU A 56 21.21 -4.90 -8.07
N MET A 57 21.62 -4.96 -6.80
CA MET A 57 21.06 -5.91 -5.84
C MET A 57 20.00 -5.21 -5.00
N LEU A 58 18.97 -5.95 -4.59
CA LEU A 58 18.05 -5.46 -3.56
C LEU A 58 18.86 -5.18 -2.29
N ARG A 59 18.87 -3.91 -1.87
CA ARG A 59 19.60 -3.37 -0.73
C ARG A 59 18.64 -2.78 0.29
N TYR A 60 17.65 -1.99 -0.14
CA TYR A 60 16.79 -1.24 0.77
C TYR A 60 15.33 -1.66 0.65
N VAL A 61 14.77 -2.11 1.78
CA VAL A 61 13.36 -2.51 1.89
C VAL A 61 12.67 -1.60 2.90
N GLY A 62 11.60 -0.94 2.43
CA GLY A 62 10.77 -0.08 3.26
C GLY A 62 9.66 -0.86 3.96
N GLY A 63 9.21 -0.33 5.10
CA GLY A 63 7.99 -0.72 5.78
C GLY A 63 7.10 0.50 6.00
N VAL A 64 5.79 0.34 5.86
CA VAL A 64 4.80 1.39 6.15
C VAL A 64 3.59 0.86 6.89
N ASP A 65 3.06 1.68 7.78
CA ASP A 65 1.83 1.45 8.55
C ASP A 65 1.12 2.79 8.75
N VAL A 66 -0.20 2.74 8.97
CA VAL A 66 -1.01 3.86 9.43
C VAL A 66 -1.80 3.43 10.66
N SER A 67 -1.48 4.04 11.80
CA SER A 67 -2.19 3.82 13.05
C SER A 67 -3.19 4.95 13.31
N PHE A 68 -4.39 4.62 13.78
CA PHE A 68 -5.38 5.62 14.20
C PHE A 68 -5.33 5.80 15.72
N SER A 69 -5.51 7.03 16.19
CA SER A 69 -5.59 7.30 17.63
C SER A 69 -6.80 6.60 18.24
N LYS A 70 -6.61 6.08 19.45
CA LYS A 70 -7.70 5.46 20.22
C LYS A 70 -8.61 6.50 20.88
N GLU A 71 -8.08 7.70 21.11
CA GLU A 71 -8.79 8.82 21.73
C GLU A 71 -9.58 9.61 20.68
N ASP A 72 -8.98 9.84 19.50
CA ASP A 72 -9.61 10.55 18.39
C ASP A 72 -9.46 9.78 17.06
N PRO A 73 -10.51 9.10 16.56
CA PRO A 73 -10.44 8.31 15.32
C PRO A 73 -10.28 9.16 14.05
N THR A 74 -10.30 10.49 14.17
CA THR A 74 -9.92 11.40 13.08
C THR A 74 -8.41 11.60 13.01
N VAL A 75 -7.67 11.34 14.09
CA VAL A 75 -6.21 11.46 14.10
C VAL A 75 -5.58 10.12 13.68
N ALA A 76 -4.66 10.19 12.72
CA ALA A 76 -3.86 9.06 12.29
C ALA A 76 -2.38 9.43 12.25
N CYS A 77 -1.52 8.43 12.43
CA CYS A 77 -0.09 8.51 12.26
C CYS A 77 0.35 7.54 11.17
N GLY A 78 0.88 8.08 10.07
CA GLY A 78 1.57 7.28 9.08
C GLY A 78 3.04 7.19 9.43
N THR A 79 3.63 6.02 9.26
CA THR A 79 5.05 5.76 9.53
C THR A 79 5.70 5.13 8.30
N LEU A 80 6.93 5.56 7.99
CA LEU A 80 7.81 4.97 6.99
C LEU A 80 9.15 4.65 7.66
N VAL A 81 9.60 3.41 7.51
CA VAL A 81 10.97 3.00 7.85
C VAL A 81 11.63 2.37 6.64
N VAL A 82 12.95 2.46 6.54
CA VAL A 82 13.73 1.73 5.53
C VAL A 82 14.87 0.99 6.19
N LEU A 83 15.02 -0.28 5.81
CA LEU A 83 16.04 -1.16 6.34
C LEU A 83 17.01 -1.58 5.23
N ASP A 84 18.27 -1.76 5.59
CA ASP A 84 19.22 -2.52 4.78
C ASP A 84 18.90 -4.02 4.89
N ILE A 85 18.57 -4.66 3.77
CA ILE A 85 18.12 -6.06 3.75
C ILE A 85 19.20 -7.05 4.22
N GLN A 86 20.50 -6.69 4.16
CA GLN A 86 21.59 -7.60 4.51
C GLN A 86 21.70 -7.82 6.02
N ASN A 87 21.46 -6.78 6.82
CA ASN A 87 21.62 -6.80 8.28
C ASN A 87 20.32 -6.47 9.04
N LEU A 88 19.29 -6.04 8.31
CA LEU A 88 17.99 -5.57 8.81
C LEU A 88 18.13 -4.43 9.82
N GLN A 89 19.12 -3.55 9.61
CA GLN A 89 19.27 -2.31 10.37
C GLN A 89 18.45 -1.20 9.73
N VAL A 90 17.80 -0.39 10.57
CA VAL A 90 17.06 0.80 10.11
C VAL A 90 18.07 1.85 9.64
N VAL A 91 17.93 2.29 8.40
CA VAL A 91 18.74 3.35 7.78
C VAL A 91 17.97 4.65 7.57
N TYR A 92 16.64 4.60 7.71
CA TYR A 92 15.77 5.76 7.61
C TYR A 92 14.46 5.52 8.38
N GLU A 93 13.95 6.57 9.01
CA GLU A 93 12.61 6.62 9.61
C GLU A 93 12.01 8.03 9.43
N ASP A 94 10.70 8.10 9.16
CA ASP A 94 9.92 9.33 9.17
C ASP A 94 8.46 8.99 9.51
N PHE A 95 7.73 9.96 10.06
CA PHE A 95 6.31 9.82 10.37
C PHE A 95 5.52 11.10 10.05
N ALA A 96 4.20 10.99 10.01
CA ALA A 96 3.29 12.14 9.91
C ALA A 96 2.03 11.89 10.72
N ILE A 97 1.69 12.84 11.57
CA ILE A 97 0.41 12.89 12.28
C ILE A 97 -0.55 13.75 11.45
N VAL A 98 -1.72 13.21 11.14
CA VAL A 98 -2.67 13.78 10.19
C VAL A 98 -4.06 13.72 10.80
N THR A 99 -4.83 14.80 10.65
CA THR A 99 -6.27 14.77 10.94
C THR A 99 -7.02 14.47 9.65
N ILE A 100 -7.72 13.34 9.62
CA ILE A 100 -8.48 12.83 8.49
C ILE A 100 -9.93 13.28 8.63
N ALA A 101 -10.35 14.20 7.76
CA ALA A 101 -11.74 14.64 7.66
C ALA A 101 -12.66 13.64 6.92
N VAL A 102 -12.09 12.54 6.40
CA VAL A 102 -12.78 11.56 5.57
C VAL A 102 -13.42 10.47 6.41
N PRO A 103 -14.73 10.19 6.22
CA PRO A 103 -15.39 9.09 6.90
C PRO A 103 -14.83 7.74 6.46
N TYR A 104 -14.83 6.77 7.37
CA TYR A 104 -14.43 5.40 7.06
C TYR A 104 -15.50 4.71 6.21
N VAL A 105 -15.13 4.29 5.00
CA VAL A 105 -15.96 3.44 4.14
C VAL A 105 -15.29 2.06 4.01
N PRO A 106 -15.92 0.98 4.51
CA PRO A 106 -15.37 -0.38 4.37
C PRO A 106 -15.01 -0.73 2.93
N GLY A 107 -13.82 -1.29 2.72
CA GLY A 107 -13.29 -1.61 1.38
C GLY A 107 -12.61 -0.45 0.64
N PHE A 108 -12.60 0.75 1.22
CA PHE A 108 -11.97 1.96 0.66
C PHE A 108 -11.00 2.63 1.64
N LEU A 109 -10.51 1.89 2.64
CA LEU A 109 -9.57 2.39 3.65
C LEU A 109 -8.31 3.01 3.02
N ALA A 110 -7.87 2.48 1.88
CA ALA A 110 -6.71 3.00 1.16
C ALA A 110 -6.83 4.48 0.74
N PHE A 111 -8.04 5.04 0.60
CA PHE A 111 -8.23 6.47 0.32
C PHE A 111 -7.93 7.37 1.52
N ARG A 112 -7.99 6.82 2.74
CA ARG A 112 -7.60 7.53 3.97
C ARG A 112 -6.09 7.43 4.22
N GLU A 113 -5.50 6.29 3.90
CA GLU A 113 -4.13 5.94 4.31
C GLU A 113 -3.08 6.23 3.24
N ALA A 114 -3.35 5.91 1.96
CA ALA A 114 -2.37 6.07 0.90
C ALA A 114 -1.84 7.51 0.74
N PRO A 115 -2.65 8.59 0.87
CA PRO A 115 -2.14 9.95 0.80
C PRO A 115 -1.06 10.26 1.86
N ILE A 116 -1.24 9.74 3.07
CA ILE A 116 -0.30 9.95 4.19
C ILE A 116 1.05 9.27 3.88
N LEU A 117 0.99 8.04 3.38
CA LEU A 117 2.17 7.25 3.03
C LEU A 117 2.90 7.79 1.79
N LEU A 118 2.16 8.32 0.81
CA LEU A 118 2.74 9.00 -0.35
C LEU A 118 3.49 10.27 0.04
N GLU A 119 2.95 11.06 0.98
CA GLU A 119 3.65 12.25 1.49
C GLU A 119 4.97 11.87 2.18
N LEU A 120 5.00 10.79 2.97
CA LEU A 120 6.23 10.25 3.56
C LEU A 120 7.29 9.90 2.49
N LEU A 121 6.88 9.16 1.46
CA LEU A 121 7.77 8.80 0.35
C LEU A 121 8.25 10.03 -0.43
N GLN A 122 7.39 11.02 -0.65
CA GLN A 122 7.76 12.27 -1.32
C GLN A 122 8.72 13.13 -0.48
N ARG A 123 8.53 13.19 0.84
CA ARG A 123 9.46 13.86 1.76
C ARG A 123 10.83 13.21 1.73
N MET A 124 10.88 11.87 1.73
CA MET A 124 12.14 11.14 1.60
C MET A 124 12.86 11.49 0.29
N LYS A 125 12.15 11.50 -0.85
CA LYS A 125 12.71 11.90 -2.16
C LYS A 125 13.30 13.32 -2.17
N LYS A 126 12.66 14.26 -1.48
CA LYS A 126 13.07 15.68 -1.47
C LYS A 126 14.24 15.99 -0.54
N LYS A 127 14.49 15.18 0.49
CA LYS A 127 15.45 15.47 1.57
C LYS A 127 16.93 15.27 1.20
N ASP A 128 17.30 15.07 -0.06
CA ASP A 128 18.67 14.71 -0.51
C ASP A 128 19.26 13.44 0.15
N ALA A 129 18.48 12.76 1.00
CA ALA A 129 18.79 11.48 1.65
C ALA A 129 18.56 10.29 0.70
N SER A 130 18.82 10.48 -0.60
CA SER A 130 18.43 9.56 -1.65
C SER A 130 19.25 8.26 -1.81
N PRO A 131 20.37 7.96 -1.09
CA PRO A 131 20.98 6.63 -1.28
C PRO A 131 20.11 5.52 -0.66
N PHE A 132 19.18 5.84 0.23
CA PHE A 132 18.40 4.85 0.98
C PHE A 132 16.96 4.71 0.50
N TYR A 133 16.57 5.31 -0.64
CA TYR A 133 15.20 5.19 -1.13
C TYR A 133 14.85 3.71 -1.34
N PRO A 134 13.72 3.21 -0.80
CA PRO A 134 13.43 1.78 -0.83
C PRO A 134 13.22 1.31 -2.27
N GLN A 135 13.84 0.19 -2.62
CA GLN A 135 13.61 -0.49 -3.90
C GLN A 135 12.33 -1.34 -3.87
N LEU A 136 11.88 -1.70 -2.67
CA LEU A 136 10.63 -2.41 -2.41
C LEU A 136 10.02 -1.93 -1.09
N LEU A 137 8.69 -1.87 -1.03
CA LEU A 137 7.94 -1.43 0.14
C LEU A 137 6.98 -2.52 0.64
N MET A 138 7.12 -2.89 1.91
CA MET A 138 6.16 -3.73 2.61
C MET A 138 5.10 -2.84 3.27
N VAL A 139 3.84 -3.21 3.12
CA VAL A 139 2.70 -2.44 3.61
C VAL A 139 1.92 -3.27 4.62
N ASP A 140 1.70 -2.76 5.83
CA ASP A 140 0.78 -3.39 6.79
C ASP A 140 -0.65 -3.25 6.25
N GLY A 141 -1.16 -4.32 5.67
CA GLY A 141 -2.38 -4.30 4.88
C GLY A 141 -2.33 -5.21 3.67
N ASN A 142 -3.45 -5.28 2.95
CA ASN A 142 -3.58 -6.21 1.83
C ASN A 142 -3.23 -5.57 0.49
N GLY A 143 -2.70 -6.39 -0.42
CA GLY A 143 -2.59 -6.10 -1.84
C GLY A 143 -3.79 -6.68 -2.59
N ILE A 144 -3.54 -7.63 -3.50
CA ILE A 144 -4.61 -8.28 -4.26
C ILE A 144 -5.56 -9.09 -3.37
N LEU A 145 -5.14 -9.59 -2.19
CA LEU A 145 -5.98 -10.30 -1.22
C LEU A 145 -7.00 -9.35 -0.54
N HIS A 146 -7.93 -8.83 -1.33
CA HIS A 146 -8.87 -7.79 -0.96
C HIS A 146 -10.20 -8.03 -1.69
N PRO A 147 -11.38 -7.72 -1.11
CA PRO A 147 -12.68 -7.96 -1.76
C PRO A 147 -12.81 -7.40 -3.18
N ARG A 148 -12.07 -6.32 -3.47
CA ARG A 148 -11.98 -5.70 -4.79
C ARG A 148 -10.66 -5.99 -5.53
N GLY A 149 -9.83 -6.92 -5.08
CA GLY A 149 -8.52 -7.17 -5.70
C GLY A 149 -7.55 -5.98 -5.73
N PHE A 150 -7.78 -4.98 -4.88
CA PHE A 150 -7.04 -3.72 -4.89
C PHE A 150 -7.01 -3.08 -3.50
N GLY A 151 -6.26 -3.70 -2.59
CA GLY A 151 -6.04 -3.18 -1.24
C GLY A 151 -5.00 -2.06 -1.18
N LEU A 152 -4.65 -1.63 0.03
CA LEU A 152 -3.70 -0.54 0.29
C LEU A 152 -2.35 -0.75 -0.41
N ALA A 153 -1.79 -1.96 -0.39
CA ALA A 153 -0.49 -2.22 -0.99
C ALA A 153 -0.51 -2.03 -2.51
N CYS A 154 -1.58 -2.46 -3.19
CA CYS A 154 -1.78 -2.20 -4.61
C CYS A 154 -1.94 -0.71 -4.89
N HIS A 155 -2.77 -0.05 -4.09
CA HIS A 155 -3.09 1.36 -4.24
C HIS A 155 -1.83 2.23 -4.11
N LEU A 156 -1.10 2.05 -3.01
CA LEU A 156 0.15 2.77 -2.75
C LEU A 156 1.20 2.45 -3.81
N GLY A 157 1.37 1.19 -4.19
CA GLY A 157 2.36 0.78 -5.20
C GLY A 157 2.12 1.40 -6.56
N VAL A 158 0.87 1.40 -7.04
CA VAL A 158 0.50 2.03 -8.32
C VAL A 158 0.71 3.55 -8.30
N LEU A 159 0.42 4.21 -7.19
CA LEU A 159 0.59 5.67 -7.07
C LEU A 159 2.06 6.08 -6.89
N ALA A 160 2.83 5.30 -6.15
CA ALA A 160 4.25 5.53 -5.90
C ALA A 160 5.16 5.05 -7.05
N ASP A 161 4.62 4.22 -7.96
CA ASP A 161 5.36 3.47 -8.97
C ASP A 161 6.54 2.69 -8.35
N LEU A 162 6.22 1.92 -7.30
CA LEU A 162 7.20 1.19 -6.51
C LEU A 162 6.73 -0.26 -6.30
N PRO A 163 7.64 -1.25 -6.34
CA PRO A 163 7.31 -2.61 -5.95
C PRO A 163 6.74 -2.65 -4.52
N THR A 164 5.55 -3.21 -4.35
CA THR A 164 4.89 -3.30 -3.05
C THR A 164 4.42 -4.72 -2.72
N ILE A 165 4.51 -5.09 -1.45
CA ILE A 165 3.99 -6.34 -0.89
C ILE A 165 3.00 -6.00 0.22
N GLY A 166 1.80 -6.58 0.17
CA GLY A 166 0.84 -6.50 1.27
C GLY A 166 1.11 -7.58 2.31
N ILE A 167 1.25 -7.16 3.57
CA ILE A 167 1.44 -8.00 4.75
C ILE A 167 0.21 -7.89 5.65
N GLY A 168 -0.72 -8.84 5.52
CA GLY A 168 -1.93 -8.89 6.33
C GLY A 168 -1.75 -9.73 7.60
N LYS A 169 -2.18 -9.19 8.75
CA LYS A 169 -2.27 -9.95 10.02
C LYS A 169 -3.56 -10.76 10.15
N ASN A 170 -4.59 -10.37 9.39
CA ASN A 170 -5.91 -11.01 9.32
C ASN A 170 -6.25 -11.36 7.87
N LEU A 171 -7.00 -12.46 7.70
CA LEU A 171 -7.45 -12.90 6.38
C LEU A 171 -8.66 -12.07 5.93
N HIS A 172 -8.61 -11.50 4.74
CA HIS A 172 -9.80 -10.99 4.08
C HIS A 172 -10.58 -12.13 3.43
N HIS A 173 -11.89 -12.18 3.68
CA HIS A 173 -12.76 -13.16 3.04
C HIS A 173 -13.00 -12.78 1.58
N VAL A 174 -12.38 -13.52 0.66
CA VAL A 174 -12.46 -13.28 -0.78
C VAL A 174 -12.58 -14.60 -1.51
N ASP A 175 -13.45 -14.69 -2.52
CA ASP A 175 -13.50 -15.85 -3.43
C ASP A 175 -13.53 -17.21 -2.69
N GLY A 176 -14.36 -17.31 -1.65
CA GLY A 176 -14.50 -18.51 -0.81
C GLY A 176 -13.34 -18.80 0.17
N LEU A 177 -12.29 -17.98 0.19
CA LEU A 177 -11.23 -18.04 1.21
C LEU A 177 -11.78 -17.53 2.54
N THR A 178 -12.15 -18.45 3.42
CA THR A 178 -12.57 -18.15 4.80
C THR A 178 -11.48 -18.53 5.80
N TYR A 179 -11.55 -17.96 7.00
CA TYR A 179 -10.61 -18.29 8.05
C TYR A 179 -10.63 -19.79 8.41
N SER A 180 -11.82 -20.42 8.42
CA SER A 180 -11.95 -21.86 8.66
C SER A 180 -11.28 -22.69 7.56
N ARG A 181 -11.46 -22.31 6.29
CA ARG A 181 -10.83 -23.01 5.16
C ARG A 181 -9.31 -22.89 5.21
N VAL A 182 -8.79 -21.69 5.45
CA VAL A 182 -7.33 -21.47 5.52
C VAL A 182 -6.72 -22.16 6.74
N ARG A 183 -7.40 -22.17 7.89
CA ARG A 183 -6.98 -22.94 9.06
C ARG A 183 -6.87 -24.44 8.73
N GLN A 184 -7.89 -25.01 8.08
CA GLN A 184 -7.86 -26.42 7.66
C GLN A 184 -6.68 -26.72 6.73
N LEU A 185 -6.38 -25.83 5.78
CA LEU A 185 -5.22 -25.97 4.89
C LEU A 185 -3.89 -25.93 5.67
N LEU A 186 -3.79 -25.06 6.67
CA LEU A 186 -2.60 -24.93 7.51
C LEU A 186 -2.41 -26.07 8.53
N GLU A 187 -3.47 -26.82 8.85
CA GLU A 187 -3.46 -27.96 9.77
C GLU A 187 -3.31 -29.31 9.05
N ALA A 188 -3.48 -29.32 7.73
CA ALA A 188 -3.34 -30.53 6.92
C ALA A 188 -1.91 -31.10 6.99
N LYS A 189 -1.78 -32.41 7.23
CA LYS A 189 -0.47 -33.09 7.37
C LYS A 189 0.48 -32.85 6.19
N GLU A 190 -0.07 -32.80 4.98
CA GLU A 190 0.66 -32.50 3.72
C GLU A 190 1.30 -31.11 3.69
N ASN A 191 0.82 -30.17 4.50
CA ASN A 191 1.30 -28.80 4.59
C ASN A 191 2.12 -28.52 5.85
N SER A 192 2.27 -29.51 6.74
CA SER A 192 2.98 -29.37 8.03
C SER A 192 4.46 -28.99 7.89
N THR A 193 5.09 -29.35 6.77
CA THR A 193 6.50 -29.06 6.48
C THR A 193 6.70 -27.87 5.54
N ARG A 194 5.62 -27.25 5.05
CA ARG A 194 5.70 -26.13 4.11
C ARG A 194 5.85 -24.82 4.86
N ASP A 195 6.81 -24.00 4.43
CA ASP A 195 7.01 -22.64 4.97
C ASP A 195 5.77 -21.75 4.73
N PHE A 196 5.06 -21.98 3.62
CA PHE A 196 3.86 -21.26 3.24
C PHE A 196 2.87 -22.16 2.49
N ILE A 197 1.60 -21.76 2.49
CA ILE A 197 0.54 -22.32 1.65
C ILE A 197 0.03 -21.24 0.70
N THR A 198 -0.32 -21.64 -0.53
CA THR A 198 -0.94 -20.73 -1.49
C THR A 198 -2.44 -20.59 -1.19
N LEU A 199 -2.95 -19.37 -1.27
CA LEU A 199 -4.36 -19.04 -1.04
C LEU A 199 -5.08 -18.98 -2.38
N THR A 200 -5.55 -20.14 -2.83
CA THR A 200 -6.32 -20.28 -4.07
C THR A 200 -7.82 -20.22 -3.75
N GLY A 201 -8.52 -19.26 -4.33
CA GLY A 201 -9.97 -19.13 -4.17
C GLY A 201 -10.76 -20.13 -5.02
N CYS A 202 -12.08 -20.13 -4.85
CA CYS A 202 -13.00 -21.02 -5.57
C CYS A 202 -12.95 -20.82 -7.10
N SER A 203 -12.64 -19.61 -7.57
CA SER A 203 -12.43 -19.32 -8.99
C SER A 203 -11.16 -19.95 -9.59
N GLY A 204 -10.27 -20.52 -8.76
CA GLY A 204 -8.93 -20.94 -9.16
C GLY A 204 -7.89 -19.81 -9.12
N HIS A 205 -8.29 -18.57 -8.82
CA HIS A 205 -7.38 -17.45 -8.70
C HIS A 205 -6.52 -17.56 -7.43
N ILE A 206 -5.22 -17.29 -7.56
CA ILE A 206 -4.29 -17.22 -6.43
C ILE A 206 -4.27 -15.81 -5.88
N TRP A 207 -4.82 -15.63 -4.68
CA TRP A 207 -4.93 -14.33 -4.03
C TRP A 207 -3.72 -13.96 -3.17
N GLY A 208 -2.87 -14.93 -2.83
CA GLY A 208 -1.72 -14.71 -1.98
C GLY A 208 -1.19 -16.00 -1.36
N ALA A 209 -0.49 -15.87 -0.25
CA ALA A 209 0.00 -17.00 0.54
C ALA A 209 -0.23 -16.77 2.03
N ALA A 210 -0.48 -17.84 2.78
CA ALA A 210 -0.39 -17.80 4.24
C ALA A 210 0.95 -18.42 4.66
N MET A 211 1.69 -17.72 5.50
CA MET A 211 3.03 -18.11 5.93
C MET A 211 3.10 -18.15 7.46
N ARG A 212 3.77 -19.18 8.01
CA ARG A 212 4.20 -19.21 9.40
C ARG A 212 5.70 -19.01 9.40
N SER A 213 6.17 -17.82 9.80
CA SER A 213 7.61 -17.51 9.75
C SER A 213 8.45 -18.32 10.74
N THR A 214 7.84 -18.84 11.80
CA THR A 214 8.46 -19.79 12.74
C THR A 214 7.54 -20.99 12.96
N GLN A 215 8.10 -22.19 13.17
CA GLN A 215 7.33 -23.42 13.40
C GLN A 215 6.40 -23.30 14.63
N ASP A 216 6.81 -22.53 15.63
CA ASP A 216 6.03 -22.28 16.86
C ASP A 216 4.94 -21.20 16.69
N SER A 217 4.90 -20.49 15.57
CA SER A 217 3.91 -19.43 15.34
C SER A 217 2.54 -20.01 15.03
N LEU A 218 1.64 -19.92 16.01
CA LEU A 218 0.25 -20.36 15.85
C LEU A 218 -0.56 -19.45 14.89
N LYS A 219 -0.14 -18.19 14.73
CA LYS A 219 -0.87 -17.20 13.93
C LYS A 219 -0.14 -16.93 12.61
N PRO A 220 -0.70 -17.33 11.45
CA PRO A 220 -0.09 -17.03 10.16
C PRO A 220 -0.09 -15.52 9.89
N MET A 221 0.72 -15.12 8.92
CA MET A 221 0.61 -13.85 8.21
C MET A 221 0.20 -14.13 6.76
N PHE A 222 -0.47 -13.17 6.14
CA PHE A 222 -1.01 -13.29 4.78
C PHE A 222 -0.24 -12.37 3.86
N ILE A 223 0.46 -12.95 2.89
CA ILE A 223 1.28 -12.24 1.92
C ILE A 223 0.47 -12.13 0.64
N SER A 224 0.36 -10.92 0.10
CA SER A 224 -0.30 -10.69 -1.18
C SER A 224 0.48 -9.69 -2.04
N VAL A 225 0.40 -9.87 -3.36
CA VAL A 225 1.03 -8.97 -4.31
C VAL A 225 0.43 -7.58 -4.17
N GLY A 226 1.28 -6.56 -3.98
CA GLY A 226 0.89 -5.16 -4.07
C GLY A 226 1.07 -4.66 -5.50
N HIS A 227 2.29 -4.47 -5.96
CA HIS A 227 2.58 -3.92 -7.30
C HIS A 227 4.00 -4.32 -7.75
N ARG A 228 4.22 -4.55 -9.05
CA ARG A 228 5.52 -4.80 -9.70
C ARG A 228 6.38 -5.90 -9.08
N VAL A 229 5.76 -6.85 -8.40
CA VAL A 229 6.42 -8.01 -7.78
C VAL A 229 5.54 -9.24 -7.95
N SER A 230 6.15 -10.38 -8.27
CA SER A 230 5.46 -11.66 -8.31
C SER A 230 5.20 -12.19 -6.89
N LEU A 231 4.18 -13.03 -6.73
CA LEU A 231 3.91 -13.63 -5.42
C LEU A 231 5.10 -14.46 -4.92
N TYR A 232 5.78 -15.17 -5.82
CA TYR A 232 6.95 -15.99 -5.48
C TYR A 232 8.09 -15.13 -4.91
N THR A 233 8.47 -14.07 -5.63
CA THR A 233 9.50 -13.14 -5.18
C THR A 233 9.10 -12.43 -3.89
N ALA A 234 7.82 -12.04 -3.77
CA ALA A 234 7.30 -11.44 -2.55
C ALA A 234 7.49 -12.35 -1.32
N ILE A 235 7.17 -13.65 -1.44
CA ILE A 235 7.35 -14.62 -0.36
C ILE A 235 8.82 -14.76 0.02
N ILE A 236 9.74 -14.82 -0.95
CA ILE A 236 11.18 -14.91 -0.67
C ILE A 236 11.66 -13.69 0.10
N ILE A 237 11.34 -12.49 -0.36
CA ILE A 237 11.77 -11.23 0.29
C ILE A 237 11.21 -11.14 1.70
N VAL A 238 9.94 -11.53 1.88
CA VAL A 238 9.31 -11.59 3.20
C VAL A 238 10.03 -12.58 4.12
N LYS A 239 10.38 -13.77 3.63
CA LYS A 239 11.15 -14.75 4.40
C LYS A 239 12.53 -14.22 4.78
N MET A 240 13.22 -13.53 3.88
CA MET A 240 14.54 -12.93 4.13
C MET A 240 14.51 -11.85 5.21
N THR A 241 13.38 -11.18 5.40
CA THR A 241 13.23 -10.09 6.39
C THR A 241 12.54 -10.52 7.68
N CYS A 242 12.15 -11.79 7.84
CA CYS A 242 11.55 -12.32 9.06
C CYS A 242 12.63 -12.74 10.08
N LYS A 243 12.87 -11.90 11.11
CA LYS A 243 13.53 -12.33 12.36
C LYS A 243 12.53 -12.90 13.38
N TYR A 244 11.27 -12.50 13.29
CA TYR A 244 10.17 -12.91 14.18
C TYR A 244 8.92 -13.33 13.38
N ARG A 245 7.73 -13.30 14.01
CA ARG A 245 6.45 -13.57 13.34
C ARG A 245 6.21 -12.66 12.12
N VAL A 246 6.48 -11.37 12.28
CA VAL A 246 6.21 -10.33 11.27
C VAL A 246 7.56 -9.88 10.69
N PRO A 247 7.64 -9.55 9.39
CA PRO A 247 8.86 -9.03 8.77
C PRO A 247 9.38 -7.78 9.49
N GLU A 248 10.70 -7.64 9.59
CA GLU A 248 11.33 -6.51 10.26
C GLU A 248 10.82 -5.15 9.76
N PRO A 249 10.67 -4.88 8.45
CA PRO A 249 10.15 -3.60 7.98
C PRO A 249 8.76 -3.27 8.55
N ILE A 250 7.87 -4.27 8.65
CA ILE A 250 6.52 -4.07 9.23
C ILE A 250 6.59 -3.97 10.75
N ARG A 251 7.42 -4.79 11.41
CA ARG A 251 7.58 -4.77 12.86
C ARG A 251 8.11 -3.42 13.38
N GLN A 252 8.94 -2.74 12.59
CA GLN A 252 9.54 -1.45 12.96
C GLN A 252 8.56 -0.27 12.82
N VAL A 253 7.54 -0.38 11.96
CA VAL A 253 6.45 0.61 11.88
C VAL A 253 5.29 0.29 12.81
N GLU A 254 5.08 -1.00 13.10
CA GLU A 254 4.01 -1.47 13.97
C GLU A 254 4.19 -0.94 15.40
N GLY A 255 3.14 -0.33 15.94
CA GLY A 255 3.08 0.05 17.34
C GLY A 255 3.67 1.42 17.65
N ILE A 256 3.98 2.25 16.66
CA ILE A 256 4.15 3.70 16.85
C ILE A 256 2.73 4.32 16.96
N PRO A 257 2.27 4.63 18.18
CA PRO A 257 0.95 5.22 18.38
C PRO A 257 0.99 6.68 17.93
N ALA A 258 -0.15 7.19 17.47
CA ALA A 258 -0.31 8.60 17.17
C ALA A 258 0.07 9.49 18.38
N GLU A 259 -0.14 8.99 19.59
CA GLU A 259 0.11 9.68 20.85
C GLU A 259 1.57 9.68 21.31
N ALA A 260 2.37 8.66 20.95
CA ALA A 260 3.78 8.56 21.36
C ALA A 260 4.76 9.29 20.42
N SER A 261 4.25 9.79 19.31
CA SER A 261 5.01 10.52 18.29
C SER A 261 5.31 11.96 18.75
N LYS A 262 6.05 12.11 19.86
CA LYS A 262 6.49 13.40 20.41
C LYS A 262 7.77 13.85 19.73
N GLY A 263 7.62 14.42 18.53
CA GLY A 263 8.68 15.05 17.75
C GLY A 263 8.10 15.65 16.49
N SER A 264 8.42 16.91 16.18
CA SER A 264 7.97 17.66 14.98
C SER A 264 6.57 17.29 14.47
N VAL A 265 5.54 17.51 15.30
CA VAL A 265 4.14 17.42 14.89
C VAL A 265 3.90 18.41 13.75
N ARG A 266 3.70 17.92 12.53
CA ARG A 266 3.13 18.71 11.44
C ARG A 266 1.71 18.24 11.21
N MET A 267 0.76 19.06 11.63
CA MET A 267 -0.65 18.91 11.29
C MET A 267 -0.79 18.99 9.78
N ILE A 268 -0.94 17.84 9.12
CA ILE A 268 -1.46 17.82 7.77
C ILE A 268 -2.98 17.85 7.91
N GLN A 269 -3.57 19.02 7.68
CA GLN A 269 -5.01 19.15 7.61
C GLN A 269 -5.43 18.71 6.21
N LEU A 270 -5.93 17.48 6.07
CA LEU A 270 -6.64 17.07 4.87
C LEU A 270 -8.01 17.77 4.86
N HIS A 271 -8.02 19.08 4.59
CA HIS A 271 -9.26 19.83 4.35
C HIS A 271 -10.01 19.22 3.15
N GLY A 272 -11.31 19.49 3.00
CA GLY A 272 -12.07 19.11 1.80
C GLY A 272 -11.44 19.58 0.46
N SER A 273 -10.47 20.50 0.49
CA SER A 273 -9.61 20.89 -0.63
C SER A 273 -8.41 19.95 -0.89
N GLY A 274 -7.99 19.13 0.07
CA GLY A 274 -7.04 18.03 -0.09
C GLY A 274 -7.61 16.84 -0.87
N TRP A 275 -8.94 16.73 -0.91
CA TRP A 275 -9.63 15.88 -1.89
C TRP A 275 -9.50 16.44 -3.29
N PHE A 276 -9.63 17.76 -3.45
CA PHE A 276 -9.33 18.41 -4.71
C PHE A 276 -7.88 18.18 -5.12
N THR A 277 -6.90 18.08 -4.22
CA THR A 277 -5.52 17.75 -4.59
C THR A 277 -5.28 16.27 -4.81
N TYR A 278 -6.00 15.35 -4.17
CA TYR A 278 -5.90 13.91 -4.45
C TYR A 278 -6.65 13.52 -5.74
N PHE A 279 -7.85 14.05 -5.97
CA PHE A 279 -8.53 13.98 -7.27
C PHE A 279 -7.80 14.80 -8.33
N SER A 280 -7.19 15.95 -8.00
CA SER A 280 -6.30 16.68 -8.93
C SER A 280 -5.00 15.92 -9.14
N LEU A 281 -4.45 15.17 -8.18
CA LEU A 281 -3.28 14.32 -8.39
C LEU A 281 -3.66 13.12 -9.26
N LEU A 282 -4.81 12.50 -9.03
CA LEU A 282 -5.38 11.46 -9.90
C LEU A 282 -5.71 12.01 -11.29
N GLN A 283 -6.28 13.21 -11.41
CA GLN A 283 -6.54 13.92 -12.66
C GLN A 283 -5.26 14.42 -13.32
N HIS A 284 -4.23 14.81 -12.57
CA HIS A 284 -2.96 15.29 -13.10
C HIS A 284 -2.13 14.11 -13.59
N ILE A 285 -2.14 12.98 -12.89
CA ILE A 285 -1.63 11.69 -13.36
C ILE A 285 -2.38 11.23 -14.63
N TYR A 286 -3.70 11.45 -14.68
CA TYR A 286 -4.51 11.22 -15.89
C TYR A 286 -4.13 12.18 -17.05
N PHE A 287 -3.99 13.49 -16.79
CA PHE A 287 -3.72 14.54 -17.79
C PHE A 287 -2.27 14.57 -18.29
N GLN A 288 -1.28 14.27 -17.45
CA GLN A 288 0.13 14.20 -17.85
C GLN A 288 0.40 13.09 -18.88
N LYS A 289 -0.45 12.06 -18.93
CA LYS A 289 -0.34 10.96 -19.89
C LYS A 289 -1.21 11.11 -21.16
N HIS A 290 -2.26 11.92 -21.13
CA HIS A 290 -3.06 12.22 -22.33
C HIS A 290 -2.48 13.37 -23.19
N LYS A 291 -1.54 14.17 -22.66
CA LYS A 291 -0.73 15.09 -23.48
C LYS A 291 0.19 14.39 -24.48
N THR A 292 0.55 13.13 -24.24
CA THR A 292 1.41 12.34 -25.14
C THR A 292 0.62 11.48 -26.14
N ALA A 293 -0.72 11.41 -26.03
CA ALA A 293 -1.52 10.50 -26.83
C ALA A 293 -2.44 11.16 -27.87
N GLU A 294 -2.86 12.43 -27.73
CA GLU A 294 -3.68 13.06 -28.78
C GLU A 294 -3.57 14.59 -28.73
N GLY A 295 -3.13 15.17 -29.85
CA GLY A 295 -3.10 16.61 -30.04
C GLY A 295 -4.50 17.22 -30.06
N MET A 296 -4.66 18.27 -29.23
CA MET A 296 -5.43 19.48 -29.53
C MET A 296 -6.96 19.35 -29.65
N ARG A 297 -7.69 19.87 -28.65
CA ARG A 297 -8.88 20.72 -28.85
C ARG A 297 -9.09 21.66 -27.66
N SER A 298 -9.00 22.96 -27.93
CA SER A 298 -8.92 24.08 -26.98
C SER A 298 -10.25 24.53 -26.36
N GLU A 299 -11.34 23.77 -26.54
CA GLU A 299 -12.67 24.16 -26.10
C GLU A 299 -12.99 23.74 -24.65
N ASN A 300 -12.42 22.62 -24.17
CA ASN A 300 -12.66 22.13 -22.79
C ASN A 300 -11.96 22.97 -21.70
N ILE A 301 -11.03 23.85 -22.06
CA ILE A 301 -10.30 24.71 -21.10
C ILE A 301 -11.18 25.89 -20.62
N ARG A 302 -12.14 26.35 -21.44
CA ARG A 302 -12.99 27.51 -21.12
C ARG A 302 -14.12 27.17 -20.14
N GLU A 303 -14.72 25.98 -20.24
CA GLU A 303 -15.77 25.54 -19.31
C GLU A 303 -15.22 25.30 -17.89
N VAL A 304 -14.03 24.70 -17.78
CA VAL A 304 -13.39 24.43 -16.47
C VAL A 304 -12.98 25.73 -15.77
N HIS A 305 -12.49 26.73 -16.52
CA HIS A 305 -12.19 28.05 -15.96
C HIS A 305 -13.44 28.81 -15.50
N SER A 306 -14.60 28.55 -16.10
CA SER A 306 -15.88 29.12 -15.70
C SER A 306 -16.35 28.55 -14.35
N CYS A 307 -16.28 27.22 -14.17
CA CYS A 307 -16.54 26.58 -12.87
C CYS A 307 -15.60 27.09 -11.76
N TYR A 308 -14.33 27.35 -12.09
CA TYR A 308 -13.33 27.87 -11.15
C TYR A 308 -13.65 29.29 -10.65
N LYS A 309 -14.30 30.14 -11.46
CA LYS A 309 -14.71 31.50 -11.06
C LYS A 309 -16.01 31.52 -10.26
N GLN A 310 -16.92 30.57 -10.50
CA GLN A 310 -18.20 30.50 -9.78
C GLN A 310 -17.98 30.09 -8.30
N ALA A 311 -17.07 29.13 -8.05
CA ALA A 311 -16.79 28.62 -6.71
C ALA A 311 -16.08 29.63 -5.77
N ARG A 312 -15.51 30.71 -6.32
CA ARG A 312 -14.83 31.77 -5.53
C ARG A 312 -15.78 32.86 -5.02
N LYS A 313 -17.04 32.86 -5.43
CA LYS A 313 -18.04 33.89 -5.06
C LYS A 313 -18.97 33.50 -3.91
N VAL A 314 -18.74 32.34 -3.27
CA VAL A 314 -19.58 31.82 -2.16
C VAL A 314 -18.76 31.71 -0.85
N GLN A 315 -17.68 32.49 -0.73
CA GLN A 315 -17.04 32.84 0.55
C GLN A 315 -17.23 34.35 0.78
#